data_AF-A0A6B3F421-F1
#
_entry.id   AF-A0A6B3F421-F1
#
_cell.length_a   1.000
_cell.length_b   1.000
_cell.length_c   1.000
_cell.angle_alpha   90.00
_cell.angle_beta   90.00
_cell.angle_gamma   90.00
#
_symmetry.space_group_name_H-M   'P 1'
#
loop_
_entity.id
_entity.type
_entity.pdbx_description
1 polymer ?
#
loop_
_entity_poly.entity_id
_entity_poly.type
_entity_poly.pdbx_seq_one_letter_code
_entity_poly.pdbx_strand_id
1 'polypeptide(L)' 'GYQETLTDPSYHRQVVVMTAPHIGNTGVNDEDPESRRVWVAGYVVRDPARRPSSWRSRRTLDEELERQGVVGISG' A
#
# COMPACT_ATOMS: atom_id res chain seq x y z
N GLY A 1 -0.72 -1.50 -9.16
CA GLY A 1 -1.84 -0.55 -9.08
C GLY A 1 -1.76 0.26 -7.81
N TYR A 2 -2.23 -0.26 -6.67
CA TYR A 2 -2.19 0.50 -5.42
C TYR A 2 -0.77 0.74 -4.89
N GLN A 3 0.16 -0.21 -5.13
CA GLN A 3 1.57 -0.04 -4.78
C GLN A 3 2.18 1.16 -5.53
N GLU A 4 1.84 1.36 -6.81
CA GLU A 4 2.28 2.53 -7.60
C GLU A 4 1.79 3.83 -6.94
N THR A 5 0.52 3.89 -6.52
CA THR A 5 -0.04 5.05 -5.79
C THR A 5 0.69 5.34 -4.47
N LEU A 6 1.05 4.30 -3.72
CA LEU A 6 1.79 4.44 -2.46
C LEU A 6 3.20 4.97 -2.70
N THR A 7 3.83 4.55 -3.79
CA THR A 7 5.23 4.91 -4.12
C THR A 7 5.36 6.12 -5.02
N ASP A 8 4.28 6.70 -5.53
CA ASP A 8 4.35 7.89 -6.38
C ASP A 8 4.66 9.15 -5.54
N PRO A 9 5.78 9.86 -5.82
CA PRO A 9 6.16 11.08 -5.12
C PRO A 9 5.11 12.20 -5.21
N SER A 10 4.21 12.16 -6.19
CA SER A 10 3.14 13.14 -6.39
C SER A 10 2.16 13.18 -5.21
N TYR A 11 2.04 12.09 -4.45
CA TYR A 11 1.20 12.01 -3.25
C TYR A 11 1.94 12.36 -1.95
N HIS A 12 3.11 12.98 -2.04
CA HIS A 12 3.88 13.34 -0.85
C HIS A 12 3.04 14.19 0.13
N ARG A 13 2.98 13.74 1.39
CA ARG A 13 2.19 14.37 2.47
C ARG A 13 0.67 14.36 2.28
N GLN A 14 0.17 13.55 1.35
CA GLN A 14 -1.26 13.40 1.15
C GLN A 14 -1.78 12.15 1.87
N VAL A 15 -3.03 12.22 2.32
CA VAL A 15 -3.77 11.03 2.77
C VAL A 15 -4.55 10.51 1.59
N VAL A 16 -4.23 9.29 1.15
CA VAL A 16 -4.87 8.68 -0.02
C VAL A 16 -6.00 7.78 0.45
N VAL A 17 -7.18 7.98 -0.13
CA VAL A 17 -8.39 7.18 0.13
C VAL A 17 -8.68 6.34 -1.10
N MET A 18 -8.67 5.02 -0.94
CA MET A 18 -8.98 4.11 -2.03
C MET A 18 -10.49 3.97 -2.21
N THR A 19 -10.93 4.14 -3.45
CA THR A 19 -12.34 3.92 -3.84
C THR A 19 -12.62 2.45 -4.13
N ALA A 20 -11.60 1.68 -4.54
CA ALA A 20 -11.71 0.25 -4.71
C ALA A 20 -11.78 -0.44 -3.33
N PRO A 21 -12.78 -1.32 -3.09
CA PRO A 21 -13.05 -1.84 -1.76
C PRO A 21 -11.97 -2.80 -1.26
N HIS A 22 -11.41 -3.63 -2.14
CA HIS A 22 -10.47 -4.68 -1.78
C HIS A 22 -9.05 -4.29 -2.22
N ILE A 23 -8.21 -3.91 -1.26
CA ILE A 23 -6.84 -3.44 -1.50
C ILE A 23 -5.85 -4.36 -0.78
N GLY A 24 -4.66 -4.59 -1.34
CA GLY A 24 -3.64 -5.44 -0.71
C GLY A 24 -3.65 -6.91 -1.17
N ASN A 25 -4.58 -7.30 -2.03
CA ASN A 25 -4.74 -8.69 -2.49
C ASN A 25 -3.51 -9.24 -3.24
N THR A 26 -2.74 -8.40 -3.90
CA THR A 26 -1.49 -8.80 -4.58
C THR A 26 -0.27 -8.83 -3.65
N GLY A 27 -0.42 -8.33 -2.42
CA GLY A 27 0.69 -8.02 -1.53
C GLY A 27 1.66 -7.02 -2.13
N VAL A 28 2.74 -6.79 -1.39
CA VAL A 28 3.83 -5.90 -1.79
C VAL A 28 5.00 -6.74 -2.27
N ASN A 29 5.58 -6.34 -3.40
CA ASN A 29 6.77 -6.93 -3.98
C ASN A 29 7.91 -5.90 -4.02
N ASP A 30 9.16 -6.37 -4.09
CA ASP A 30 10.35 -5.49 -4.19
C ASP A 30 10.83 -5.30 -5.64
N GLU A 31 10.15 -5.93 -6.60
CA GLU A 31 10.60 -6.06 -7.99
C GLU A 31 10.05 -4.97 -8.92
N ASP A 32 9.16 -4.10 -8.44
CA ASP A 32 8.63 -2.95 -9.18
C ASP A 32 8.99 -1.62 -8.48
N PRO A 33 10.11 -0.95 -8.85
CA PRO A 33 10.53 0.29 -8.22
C PRO A 33 10.11 1.52 -9.03
N GLU A 34 8.85 1.96 -8.93
CA GLU A 34 8.54 3.37 -9.24
C GLU A 34 9.03 4.30 -8.10
N SER A 35 9.13 3.79 -6.86
CA SER A 35 9.95 4.41 -5.82
C SER A 35 10.27 3.44 -4.68
N ARG A 36 11.41 3.64 -4.01
CA ARG A 36 11.91 2.78 -2.92
C ARG A 36 11.24 3.02 -1.56
N ARG A 37 10.30 3.96 -1.50
CA ARG A 37 9.59 4.34 -0.27
C ARG A 37 8.15 4.73 -0.56
N VAL A 38 7.31 4.59 0.46
CA VAL A 38 5.94 5.10 0.48
C VAL A 38 6.00 6.61 0.71
N TRP A 39 5.28 7.37 -0.11
CA TRP A 39 5.28 8.84 -0.06
C TRP A 39 4.06 9.44 0.61
N VAL A 40 2.95 8.68 0.67
CA VAL A 40 1.71 9.11 1.31
C VAL A 40 1.93 9.34 2.81
N ALA A 41 1.27 10.35 3.38
CA ALA A 41 1.25 10.58 4.83
C ALA A 41 0.34 9.59 5.56
N GLY A 42 -0.66 9.05 4.86
CA GLY A 42 -1.56 8.05 5.41
C GLY A 42 -2.40 7.39 4.33
N TYR A 43 -2.96 6.24 4.67
CA TYR A 43 -3.66 5.39 3.72
C TYR A 43 -5.00 4.89 4.29
N VAL A 44 -6.08 5.09 3.55
CA VAL A 44 -7.44 4.71 3.97
C VAL A 44 -8.01 3.70 2.98
N VAL A 45 -8.40 2.54 3.50
CA VAL A 45 -8.92 1.42 2.71
C VAL A 45 -10.17 0.85 3.37
N ARG A 46 -11.13 0.39 2.58
CA ARG A 46 -12.36 -0.19 3.13
C ARG A 46 -12.13 -1.61 3.65
N ASP A 47 -11.57 -2.49 2.81
CA ASP A 47 -11.31 -3.90 3.14
C ASP A 47 -9.86 -4.26 2.73
N PRO A 48 -8.89 -4.16 3.65
CA PRO A 48 -7.54 -4.62 3.40
C PRO A 48 -7.50 -6.15 3.34
N ALA A 49 -6.86 -6.69 2.30
CA ALA A 49 -6.68 -8.12 2.16
C ALA A 49 -5.82 -8.65 3.32
N ARG A 50 -6.43 -9.49 4.18
CA ARG A 50 -5.73 -10.10 5.33
C ARG A 50 -4.57 -10.99 4.93
N ARG A 51 -4.65 -11.59 3.75
CA ARG A 51 -3.58 -12.40 3.17
C ARG A 51 -3.50 -12.11 1.67
N PRO A 52 -2.32 -11.71 1.17
CA PRO A 52 -2.12 -11.57 -0.25
C PRO A 52 -2.10 -12.94 -0.92
N SER A 53 -2.66 -13.01 -2.12
CA SER A 53 -2.71 -14.22 -2.95
C SER A 53 -2.09 -13.91 -4.30
N SER A 54 -0.77 -13.78 -4.33
CA SER A 54 0.03 -13.54 -5.52
C SER A 54 1.38 -14.21 -5.38
N TRP A 55 1.83 -14.90 -6.43
CA TRP A 55 3.16 -15.53 -6.47
C TRP A 55 4.31 -14.52 -6.37
N ARG A 56 4.05 -13.24 -6.66
CA ARG A 56 5.01 -12.13 -6.52
C ARG A 56 4.99 -11.47 -5.13
N SER A 57 4.04 -11.83 -4.27
CA SER A 57 3.90 -11.19 -2.95
C SER A 57 5.06 -11.59 -2.05
N ARG A 58 5.77 -10.61 -1.49
CA ARG A 58 6.78 -10.83 -0.45
C ARG A 58 6.29 -10.46 0.94
N ARG A 59 5.41 -9.47 1.04
CA ARG A 59 4.84 -8.94 2.28
C ARG A 59 3.40 -8.53 2.09
N THR A 60 2.68 -8.43 3.20
CA THR A 60 1.34 -7.84 3.25
C THR A 60 1.42 -6.31 3.13
N LEU A 61 0.27 -5.67 2.89
CA LEU A 61 0.18 -4.21 2.85
C LEU A 61 0.39 -3.58 4.24
N ASP A 62 -0.13 -4.21 5.28
CA ASP A 62 0.05 -3.77 6.67
C ASP A 62 1.52 -3.81 7.10
N GLU A 63 2.22 -4.92 6.85
CA GLU A 63 3.66 -5.03 7.13
C GLU A 63 4.49 -3.98 6.38
N GLU A 64 4.06 -3.58 5.19
CA GLU A 64 4.72 -2.53 4.41
C GLU A 64 4.54 -1.15 5.04
N LEU A 65 3.30 -0.80 5.39
CA LEU A 65 2.97 0.49 6.01
C LEU A 65 3.62 0.62 7.39
N GLU A 66 3.57 -0.43 8.22
CA GLU A 66 4.23 -0.45 9.53
C GLU A 66 5.75 -0.28 9.41
N ARG A 67 6.39 -1.01 8.49
CA ARG A 67 7.84 -0.92 8.29
C ARG A 67 8.28 0.49 7.88
N GLN A 68 7.46 1.20 7.12
CA GLN A 68 7.77 2.55 6.64
C GLN A 68 7.24 3.66 7.57
N GLY A 69 6.56 3.31 8.67
CA GLY A 69 5.99 4.26 9.62
C GLY A 69 4.81 5.07 9.06
N VAL A 70 4.04 4.48 8.16
CA VAL A 70 2.88 5.12 7.51
C VAL A 70 1.60 4.69 8.22
N VAL A 71 0.77 5.67 8.59
CA VAL A 71 -0.49 5.40 9.28
C VAL A 71 -1.55 4.88 8.31
N GLY A 72 -2.09 3.69 8.58
CA GLY A 72 -3.20 3.10 7.85
C GLY A 72 -4.50 3.09 8.67
N ILE A 73 -5.64 3.32 8.03
CA ILE A 73 -6.98 3.13 8.63
C ILE A 73 -7.80 2.21 7.72
N SER A 74 -8.53 1.28 8.34
CA SER A 74 -9.50 0.44 7.63
C SER A 74 -10.85 0.36 8.34
N GLY A 75 -11.93 0.20 7.57
CA GLY A 75 -13.31 0.16 8.05
C GLY A 75 -14.37 0.34 6.97
#